data_AF-A0A1G0BDL4-F1
#
_entry.id   AF-A0A1G0BDL4-F1
#
_cell.length_a   1.000
_cell.length_b   1.000
_cell.length_c   1.000
_cell.angle_alpha   90.00
_cell.angle_beta   90.00
_cell.angle_gamma   90.00
#
_symmetry.space_group_name_H-M   'P 1'
#
loop_
_entity.id
_entity.type
_entity.pdbx_description
1 polymer ?
#
loop_
_entity_poly.entity_id
_entity_poly.type
_entity_poly.pdbx_seq_one_letter_code
_entity_poly.pdbx_strand_id
1 'polypeptide(L)'
;MRAGAYALLLAAFGLSGCDRLTGEADRKTYDAEAIGYACRVSLKVPEDCMQENDGHSPTSILVGWKKANKDIEDNVIDPSMGKNSQEAALAMSAPAAAETAASEVPSAATKPHKVETH
;
A
#
# COMPACT_ATOMS: atom_id res chain seq x y z
N MET A 1 4.51 14.10 53.12
CA MET A 1 4.87 14.40 51.72
C MET A 1 5.47 13.20 50.97
N ARG A 2 6.48 12.49 51.51
CA ARG A 2 7.11 11.33 50.84
C ARG A 2 6.17 10.13 50.55
N ALA A 3 5.31 9.75 51.50
CA ALA A 3 4.38 8.63 51.31
C ALA A 3 3.34 8.87 50.20
N GLY A 4 2.86 10.11 50.06
CA GLY A 4 1.94 10.49 48.99
C GLY A 4 2.61 10.42 47.61
N ALA A 5 3.88 10.81 47.51
CA ALA A 5 4.65 10.70 46.27
C ALA A 5 4.87 9.24 45.84
N TYR A 6 5.13 8.32 46.78
CA TYR A 6 5.28 6.90 46.48
C TYR A 6 3.96 6.24 46.06
N ALA A 7 2.84 6.60 46.68
CA ALA A 7 1.52 6.10 46.27
C ALA A 7 1.15 6.58 44.84
N LEU A 8 1.47 7.83 44.50
CA LEU A 8 1.24 8.40 43.17
C LEU A 8 2.12 7.73 42.10
N LEU A 9 3.39 7.43 42.42
CA LEU A 9 4.29 6.67 41.54
C LEU A 9 3.76 5.26 41.28
N LEU A 10 3.34 4.52 42.31
CA LEU A 10 2.78 3.17 42.13
C LEU A 10 1.50 3.16 41.31
N ALA A 11 0.62 4.15 41.51
CA ALA A 11 -0.60 4.30 40.70
C ALA A 11 -0.28 4.60 39.21
N ALA A 12 0.72 5.44 38.95
CA ALA A 12 1.14 5.77 37.59
C ALA A 12 1.76 4.55 36.86
N PHE A 13 2.58 3.76 37.55
CA PHE A 13 3.12 2.51 36.98
C PHE A 13 2.01 1.47 36.74
N GLY A 14 1.05 1.36 37.65
CA GLY A 14 -0.09 0.44 37.52
C GLY A 14 -0.93 0.69 36.26
N LEU A 15 -1.19 1.96 35.91
CA LEU A 15 -1.96 2.30 34.70
C LEU A 15 -1.22 1.90 33.41
N SER A 16 0.09 2.11 33.33
CA SER A 16 0.89 1.72 32.15
C SER A 16 1.00 0.19 31.97
N GLY A 17 0.86 -0.57 33.06
CA GLY A 17 0.86 -2.03 33.02
C GLY A 17 -0.45 -2.64 32.53
N CYS A 18 -1.59 -1.95 32.72
CA CYS A 18 -2.90 -2.46 32.29
C CYS A 18 -3.02 -2.55 30.76
N ASP A 19 -2.47 -1.60 30.01
CA ASP A 19 -2.49 -1.63 28.53
C ASP A 19 -1.69 -2.81 27.96
N ARG A 20 -0.61 -3.17 28.66
CA ARG A 20 0.18 -4.37 28.38
C ARG A 20 -0.55 -5.67 28.73
N LEU A 21 -1.44 -5.64 29.72
CA LEU A 21 -2.22 -6.81 30.14
C LEU A 21 -3.38 -7.12 29.18
N THR A 22 -3.96 -6.11 28.54
CA THR A 22 -5.02 -6.27 27.52
C THR A 22 -4.47 -6.60 26.13
N GLY A 23 -3.16 -6.38 25.92
CA GLY A 23 -2.48 -6.61 24.63
C GLY A 23 -2.84 -5.58 23.56
N GLU A 24 -3.46 -4.46 23.93
CA GLU A 24 -3.93 -3.45 22.96
C GLU A 24 -2.76 -2.73 22.26
N ALA A 25 -1.69 -2.40 22.99
CA ALA A 25 -0.46 -1.88 22.41
C ALA A 25 0.17 -2.83 21.37
N ASP A 26 0.14 -4.14 21.64
CA ASP A 26 0.69 -5.13 20.71
C ASP A 26 -0.19 -5.27 19.47
N ARG A 27 -1.52 -5.25 19.63
CA ARG A 27 -2.47 -5.22 18.50
C ARG A 27 -2.23 -4.04 17.57
N LYS A 28 -2.13 -2.82 18.10
CA LYS A 28 -1.85 -1.61 17.28
C LYS A 28 -0.55 -1.73 16.49
N THR A 29 0.45 -2.40 17.07
CA THR A 29 1.73 -2.67 16.40
C THR A 29 1.57 -3.67 15.27
N TYR A 30 0.91 -4.81 15.53
CA TYR A 30 0.66 -5.84 14.52
C TYR A 30 -0.25 -5.35 13.39
N ASP A 31 -1.23 -4.51 13.69
CA ASP A 31 -2.11 -3.90 12.68
C ASP A 31 -1.30 -2.99 11.75
N ALA A 32 -0.41 -2.15 12.31
CA ALA A 32 0.47 -1.30 11.53
C ALA A 32 1.46 -2.11 10.67
N GLU A 33 2.02 -3.21 11.20
CA GLU A 33 2.84 -4.13 10.42
C GLU A 33 2.05 -4.81 9.29
N ALA A 34 0.80 -5.24 9.55
CA ALA A 34 -0.05 -5.84 8.55
C ALA A 34 -0.39 -4.85 7.41
N ILE A 35 -0.65 -3.59 7.74
CA ILE A 35 -0.84 -2.51 6.76
C ILE A 35 0.41 -2.35 5.89
N GLY A 36 1.59 -2.25 6.51
CA GLY A 36 2.85 -2.13 5.78
C GLY A 36 3.12 -3.32 4.85
N TYR A 37 2.82 -4.53 5.31
CA TYR A 37 2.90 -5.75 4.50
C TYR A 37 2.00 -5.65 3.27
N ALA A 38 0.74 -5.27 3.47
CA ALA A 38 -0.25 -5.12 2.39
C ALA A 38 0.15 -4.03 1.38
N CYS A 39 0.74 -2.92 1.84
CA CYS A 39 1.25 -1.88 0.96
C CYS A 39 2.32 -2.40 -0.01
N ARG A 40 3.26 -3.22 0.48
CA ARG A 40 4.31 -3.80 -0.37
C ARG A 40 3.74 -4.77 -1.39
N VAL A 41 2.78 -5.60 -0.98
CA VAL A 41 2.05 -6.52 -1.88
C VAL A 41 1.30 -5.73 -2.95
N SER A 42 0.75 -4.57 -2.59
CA SER A 42 0.05 -3.64 -3.48
C SER A 42 0.97 -2.75 -4.32
N LEU A 43 2.28 -3.03 -4.32
CA LEU A 43 3.30 -2.31 -5.10
C LEU A 43 3.46 -0.83 -4.73
N LYS A 44 3.08 -0.44 -3.50
CA LYS A 44 3.33 0.92 -3.00
C LYS A 44 4.72 1.05 -2.38
N VAL A 45 5.31 2.22 -2.57
CA VAL A 45 6.51 2.64 -1.83
C VAL A 45 6.14 2.90 -0.36
N PRO A 46 7.07 2.65 0.59
CA PRO A 46 6.75 2.72 2.02
C PRO A 46 6.42 4.14 2.48
N GLU A 47 6.97 5.18 1.85
CA GLU A 47 6.71 6.58 2.18
C GLU A 47 5.23 6.95 1.95
N ASP A 48 4.70 6.62 0.77
CA ASP A 48 3.28 6.84 0.43
C ASP A 48 2.36 6.06 1.38
N CYS A 49 2.73 4.82 1.71
CA CYS A 49 1.98 4.00 2.65
C CYS A 49 1.90 4.64 4.04
N MET A 50 3.00 5.20 4.55
CA MET A 50 3.01 5.90 5.84
C MET A 50 2.19 7.19 5.80
N GLN A 51 2.21 7.92 4.68
CA GLN A 51 1.42 9.13 4.51
C GLN A 51 -0.09 8.85 4.49
N GLU A 52 -0.51 7.77 3.82
CA GLU A 52 -1.91 7.34 3.78
C GLU A 52 -2.41 6.74 5.11
N ASN A 53 -1.49 6.34 6.00
CA ASN A 53 -1.78 5.66 7.27
C ASN A 53 -1.13 6.39 8.46
N ASP A 54 -1.27 7.71 8.51
CA ASP A 54 -0.69 8.59 9.53
C ASP A 54 -1.21 8.33 10.97
N GLY A 55 -2.35 7.66 11.10
CA GLY A 55 -2.88 7.16 12.37
C GLY A 55 -2.13 5.96 12.96
N HIS A 56 -1.18 5.38 12.23
CA HIS A 56 -0.40 4.21 12.64
C HIS A 56 1.08 4.56 12.81
N SER A 57 1.80 3.71 13.56
CA SER A 57 3.24 3.88 13.75
C SER A 57 4.00 3.73 12.42
N PRO A 58 4.72 4.77 11.95
CA PRO A 58 5.46 4.70 10.68
C PRO A 58 6.57 3.64 10.72
N THR A 59 7.17 3.43 11.89
CA THR A 59 8.21 2.40 12.07
C THR A 59 7.63 1.00 11.96
N SER A 60 6.44 0.75 12.53
CA SER A 60 5.75 -0.54 12.44
C SER A 60 5.28 -0.83 11.02
N ILE A 61 4.75 0.17 10.31
CA ILE A 61 4.47 0.06 8.87
C ILE A 61 5.73 -0.33 8.10
N LEU A 62 6.85 0.35 8.34
CA LEU A 62 8.11 0.04 7.65
C LEU A 62 8.63 -1.38 7.96
N VAL A 63 8.44 -1.87 9.18
CA VAL A 63 8.77 -3.26 9.56
C VAL A 63 7.94 -4.25 8.74
N GLY A 64 6.63 -4.05 8.67
CA GLY A 64 5.72 -4.86 7.86
C GLY A 64 6.07 -4.86 6.37
N TRP A 65 6.35 -3.67 5.83
CA TRP A 65 6.74 -3.50 4.43
C TRP A 65 8.03 -4.26 4.10
N LYS A 66 9.06 -4.15 4.97
CA LYS A 66 10.33 -4.87 4.81
C LYS A 66 10.13 -6.39 4.88
N LYS A 67 9.23 -6.85 5.75
CA LYS A 67 8.89 -8.27 5.85
C LYS A 67 8.29 -8.79 4.55
N ALA A 68 7.29 -8.10 3.99
CA ALA A 68 6.76 -8.45 2.67
C ALA A 68 7.82 -8.39 1.57
N ASN A 69 8.72 -7.40 1.61
CA ASN A 69 9.79 -7.31 0.62
C ASN A 69 10.75 -8.50 0.72
N LYS A 70 11.10 -8.91 1.94
CA LYS A 70 11.90 -10.11 2.17
C LYS A 70 11.19 -11.37 1.71
N ASP A 71 9.89 -11.51 1.97
CA ASP A 71 9.11 -12.65 1.50
C ASP A 71 9.08 -12.74 -0.05
N ILE A 72 9.13 -11.60 -0.74
CA ILE A 72 9.30 -11.55 -2.21
C ILE A 72 10.71 -12.02 -2.61
N GLU A 73 11.75 -11.51 -1.96
CA GLU A 73 13.15 -11.90 -2.22
C GLU A 73 13.38 -13.40 -1.98
N ASP A 74 12.74 -13.94 -0.94
CA ASP A 74 12.78 -15.35 -0.55
C ASP A 74 11.82 -16.22 -1.40
N ASN A 75 11.11 -15.64 -2.38
CA ASN A 75 10.12 -16.31 -3.25
C ASN A 75 8.95 -16.98 -2.50
N VAL A 76 8.59 -16.48 -1.32
CA VAL A 76 7.42 -16.91 -0.54
C VAL A 76 6.13 -16.33 -1.12
N ILE A 77 6.20 -15.11 -1.64
CA ILE A 77 5.08 -14.42 -2.27
C ILE A 77 5.47 -13.87 -3.65
N ASP A 78 4.52 -13.91 -4.60
CA ASP A 78 4.73 -13.41 -5.96
C ASP A 78 4.81 -11.87 -5.98
N PRO A 79 5.87 -11.27 -6.57
CA PRO A 79 6.04 -9.82 -6.67
C PRO A 79 4.95 -9.11 -7.49
N SER A 80 4.09 -9.83 -8.19
CA SER A 80 3.05 -9.32 -9.08
C SER A 80 1.64 -9.33 -8.49
N MET A 81 1.45 -9.81 -7.26
CA MET A 81 0.11 -9.92 -6.63
C MET A 81 -0.70 -8.62 -6.66
N GLY A 82 -0.06 -7.45 -6.54
CA GLY A 82 -0.74 -6.15 -6.60
C GLY A 82 -1.13 -5.66 -7.99
N LYS A 83 -0.64 -6.28 -9.08
CA LYS A 83 -0.87 -5.77 -10.46
C LYS A 83 -2.34 -5.85 -10.87
N ASN A 84 -3.01 -6.97 -10.58
CA ASN A 84 -4.41 -7.18 -10.93
C ASN A 84 -5.34 -6.17 -10.22
N SER A 85 -5.00 -5.78 -8.99
CA SER A 85 -5.75 -4.76 -8.24
C SER A 85 -5.58 -3.36 -8.83
N GLN A 86 -4.37 -3.03 -9.33
CA GLN A 86 -4.09 -1.73 -9.91
C GLN A 86 -4.81 -1.56 -11.27
N GLU A 87 -4.83 -2.60 -12.09
CA GLU A 87 -5.53 -2.60 -13.38
C GLU A 87 -7.06 -2.52 -13.20
N ALA A 88 -7.60 -3.22 -12.21
CA ALA A 88 -9.02 -3.11 -11.84
C ALA A 88 -9.40 -1.71 -11.31
N ALA A 89 -8.53 -1.07 -10.53
CA ALA A 89 -8.78 0.30 -10.02
C ALA A 89 -8.75 1.35 -11.15
N LEU A 90 -7.85 1.18 -12.12
CA LEU A 90 -7.77 2.05 -13.30
C LEU A 90 -8.98 1.87 -14.23
N ALA A 91 -9.45 0.63 -14.41
CA ALA A 91 -10.65 0.34 -15.20
C ALA A 91 -11.94 0.92 -14.58
N MET A 92 -12.04 0.96 -13.25
CA MET A 92 -13.20 1.53 -12.54
C MET A 92 -13.21 3.07 -12.57
N SER A 93 -12.04 3.70 -12.80
CA SER A 93 -11.87 5.15 -12.78
C SER A 93 -11.97 5.80 -14.17
N ALA A 94 -12.14 5.01 -15.23
CA ALA A 94 -12.32 5.52 -16.59
C ALA A 94 -13.77 6.00 -16.79
N PRO A 95 -14.03 7.27 -17.19
CA PRO A 95 -15.38 7.71 -17.49
C PRO A 95 -15.90 6.99 -18.75
N ALA A 96 -17.11 6.44 -18.63
CA ALA A 96 -17.86 5.91 -19.75
C ALA A 96 -18.18 7.04 -20.75
N ALA A 97 -17.34 7.20 -21.76
CA ALA A 97 -17.62 8.07 -22.90
C ALA A 97 -17.23 7.38 -24.20
N ALA A 98 -18.25 7.24 -25.06
CA ALA A 98 -18.22 6.92 -26.48
C ALA A 98 -18.29 5.43 -26.89
N GLU A 99 -19.46 4.83 -26.70
CA GLU A 99 -20.14 4.17 -27.83
C GLU A 99 -21.18 5.15 -28.39
N THR A 100 -21.00 5.65 -29.61
CA THR A 100 -22.04 5.71 -30.67
C THR A 100 -21.54 6.43 -31.93
N ALA A 101 -22.01 5.89 -33.06
CA ALA A 101 -22.15 6.47 -34.39
C ALA A 101 -21.04 6.19 -35.43
N ALA A 102 -21.45 5.30 -36.35
CA ALA A 102 -20.83 4.89 -37.60
C ALA A 102 -20.84 5.98 -38.70
N SER A 103 -20.23 5.59 -39.83
CA SER A 103 -20.12 6.26 -41.15
C SER A 103 -19.10 7.41 -41.19
N GLU A 104 -18.17 7.50 -42.14
CA GLU A 104 -18.16 7.02 -43.53
C GLU A 104 -16.70 7.06 -44.03
N VAL A 105 -16.29 6.06 -44.82
CA VAL A 105 -15.12 6.10 -45.73
C VAL A 105 -15.77 6.08 -47.13
N PRO A 106 -15.39 6.89 -48.16
CA PRO A 106 -14.06 6.77 -48.80
C PRO A 106 -13.51 7.93 -49.69
N SER A 107 -12.18 7.97 -49.83
CA SER A 107 -11.45 8.37 -51.06
C SER A 107 -9.96 8.06 -50.88
N ALA A 108 -9.36 7.01 -51.47
CA ALA A 108 -8.95 6.87 -52.89
C ALA A 108 -8.18 8.11 -53.38
N ALA A 109 -6.96 8.10 -53.92
CA ALA A 109 -6.00 7.10 -54.42
C ALA A 109 -4.66 7.88 -54.62
N THR A 110 -3.41 7.37 -54.66
CA THR A 110 -2.79 6.46 -55.64
C THR A 110 -1.26 6.35 -55.33
N LYS A 111 -0.76 5.11 -55.13
CA LYS A 111 0.48 4.41 -55.64
C LYS A 111 1.78 5.19 -56.00
N PRO A 112 2.93 4.50 -56.26
CA PRO A 112 3.59 3.39 -55.55
C PRO A 112 5.13 3.60 -55.40
N HIS A 113 5.77 2.57 -54.82
CA HIS A 113 7.19 2.35 -54.53
C HIS A 113 8.07 2.12 -55.79
N LYS A 114 9.23 2.80 -55.87
CA LYS A 114 10.57 2.33 -56.35
C LYS A 114 11.54 3.53 -56.51
N VAL A 115 12.75 3.47 -55.96
CA VAL A 115 14.09 3.63 -56.61
C VAL A 115 15.19 3.27 -55.59
N GLU A 116 16.26 2.65 -56.11
CA GLU A 116 17.40 1.95 -55.51
C GLU A 116 18.48 2.80 -54.80
N THR A 117 19.53 2.08 -54.34
CA THR A 117 20.96 2.42 -54.14
C THR A 117 21.43 2.87 -52.75
N HIS A 118 22.16 2.00 -52.05
CA HIS A 118 23.62 2.11 -51.88
C HIS A 118 24.26 0.78 -51.47
#